data_AF-A0A336L371-F1
#
_entry.id   AF-A0A336L371-F1
#
_cell.length_a   1.000
_cell.length_b   1.000
_cell.length_c   1.000
_cell.angle_alpha   90.00
_cell.angle_beta   90.00
_cell.angle_gamma   90.00
#
_symmetry.space_group_name_H-M   'P 1'
#
loop_
_entity.id
_entity.type
_entity.pdbx_description
1 polymer ?
#
loop_
_entity_poly.entity_id
_entity_poly.type
_entity_poly.pdbx_seq_one_letter_code
_entity_poly.pdbx_strand_id
1 'polypeptide(L)' 'MTGFTRAEVMQRSAVTEFLHGQMTSSSVISSIREALTSGLEKHFEVLYYRKNDKPYHAFFCTSQHQNPVKSNKG' A
#
# COMPACT_ATOMS: atom_id res chain seq x y z
N MET A 1 -0.36 -4.76 14.33
CA MET A 1 0.71 -4.45 13.35
C MET A 1 0.84 -2.94 13.09
N THR A 2 -0.19 -2.24 12.59
CA THR A 2 -0.10 -0.79 12.26
C THR A 2 -0.86 0.14 13.22
N GLY A 3 -1.81 -0.39 13.98
CA GLY A 3 -2.68 0.39 14.89
C GLY A 3 -3.94 0.94 14.24
N PHE A 4 -4.11 0.79 12.92
CA PHE A 4 -5.35 1.09 12.21
C PHE A 4 -6.32 -0.11 12.29
N THR A 5 -7.60 0.19 12.45
CA THR A 5 -8.68 -0.79 12.38
C THR A 5 -8.99 -1.16 10.94
N ARG A 6 -9.70 -2.28 10.73
CA ARG A 6 -10.16 -2.69 9.39
C ARG A 6 -10.98 -1.58 8.71
N ALA A 7 -11.91 -0.97 9.44
CA ALA A 7 -12.77 0.09 8.91
C ALA A 7 -11.97 1.32 8.42
N GLU A 8 -10.86 1.64 9.10
CA GLU A 8 -9.99 2.76 8.72
C GLU A 8 -9.07 2.47 7.52
N VAL A 9 -8.95 1.20 7.10
CA VAL A 9 -8.07 0.78 6.00
C VAL A 9 -8.85 0.40 4.75
N MET A 10 -10.05 -0.17 4.90
CA MET A 10 -10.87 -0.56 3.76
C MET A 10 -11.16 0.62 2.84
N GLN A 11 -11.24 0.34 1.53
CA GLN A 11 -11.46 1.33 0.46
C GLN A 11 -10.35 2.39 0.30
N ARG A 12 -9.24 2.27 1.04
CA ARG A 12 -8.08 3.15 0.83
C ARG A 12 -7.17 2.61 -0.25
N SER A 13 -6.39 3.51 -0.83
CA SER A 13 -5.43 3.20 -1.88
C SER A 13 -4.46 2.08 -1.48
N ALA A 14 -4.20 1.17 -2.41
CA ALA A 14 -3.21 0.09 -2.26
C ALA A 14 -1.77 0.61 -2.15
N VAL A 15 -1.53 1.89 -2.45
CA VAL A 15 -0.24 2.57 -2.20
C VAL A 15 0.01 2.77 -0.69
N THR A 16 -1.02 2.57 0.15
CA THR A 16 -0.92 2.66 1.62
C THR A 16 -0.44 4.02 2.13
N GLU A 17 -0.91 5.11 1.51
CA GLU A 17 -0.47 6.49 1.82
C GLU A 17 -0.64 6.89 3.29
N PHE A 18 -1.57 6.25 3.99
CA PHE A 18 -1.80 6.45 5.42
C PHE A 18 -0.73 5.85 6.35
N LEU A 19 0.19 5.05 5.80
CA LEU A 19 1.36 4.52 6.51
C LEU A 19 2.63 5.32 6.19
N HIS A 20 2.57 6.32 5.32
CA HIS A 20 3.74 7.15 5.01
C HIS A 20 3.98 8.18 6.12
N GLY A 21 5.22 8.61 6.27
CA GLY A 21 5.58 9.72 7.15
C GLY A 21 6.86 10.41 6.68
N GLN A 22 7.43 11.25 7.55
CA GLN A 22 8.50 12.19 7.19
C GLN A 22 9.75 11.56 6.55
N MET A 23 10.11 10.33 6.93
CA MET A 23 11.30 9.64 6.40
C MET A 23 10.96 8.57 5.35
N THR A 24 9.69 8.43 4.94
CA THR A 24 9.33 7.49 3.88
C THR A 24 9.87 8.00 2.55
N SER A 25 10.70 7.19 1.88
CA SER A 25 11.34 7.58 0.62
C SER A 25 10.32 7.83 -0.50
N SER A 26 10.32 9.06 -1.05
CA SER A 26 9.46 9.46 -2.16
C SER A 26 9.72 8.66 -3.44
N SER A 27 10.97 8.26 -3.67
CA SER A 27 11.35 7.39 -4.79
C SER A 27 10.70 6.02 -4.66
N VAL A 28 10.71 5.42 -3.47
CA VAL A 28 10.07 4.12 -3.21
C VAL A 28 8.56 4.21 -3.41
N ILE A 29 7.92 5.28 -2.92
CA ILE A 29 6.48 5.52 -3.12
C ILE A 29 6.15 5.61 -4.62
N SER A 30 6.98 6.29 -5.39
CA SER A 30 6.79 6.43 -6.85
C SER A 30 6.89 5.07 -7.54
N SER A 31 7.89 4.26 -7.19
CA SER A 31 8.05 2.89 -7.72
C SER A 31 6.90 1.96 -7.33
N ILE A 32 6.35 2.09 -6.13
CA ILE A 32 5.15 1.35 -5.69
C ILE A 32 3.95 1.73 -6.56
N ARG A 33 3.71 3.03 -6.77
CA ARG A 33 2.61 3.51 -7.64
C ARG A 33 2.73 2.95 -9.06
N GLU A 34 3.94 2.97 -9.61
CA GLU A 34 4.21 2.43 -10.95
C GLU A 34 3.95 0.93 -11.01
N ALA A 35 4.42 0.16 -10.02
CA ALA A 35 4.23 -1.29 -9.97
C ALA A 35 2.75 -1.67 -9.86
N LEU A 36 1.99 -0.98 -8.99
CA LEU A 36 0.55 -1.18 -8.86
C LEU A 36 -0.21 -0.83 -10.14
N THR A 37 0.14 0.30 -10.78
CA THR A 37 -0.51 0.74 -12.03
C THR A 37 -0.20 -0.19 -13.19
N SER A 38 1.02 -0.74 -13.23
CA SER A 38 1.47 -1.69 -14.25
C SER A 38 1.02 -3.13 -13.99
N GLY A 39 0.36 -3.38 -12.85
CA GLY A 39 -0.02 -4.74 -12.43
C GLY A 39 1.18 -5.66 -12.19
N LEU A 40 2.36 -5.11 -11.90
CA LEU A 40 3.59 -5.88 -11.74
C LEU A 40 3.81 -6.32 -10.29
N GLU A 41 4.25 -7.56 -10.14
CA GLU A 41 4.73 -8.06 -8.85
C GLU A 41 6.12 -7.51 -8.53
N LYS A 42 6.22 -6.73 -7.45
CA LYS A 42 7.49 -6.18 -6.95
C LYS A 42 7.51 -6.14 -5.44
N HIS A 43 8.71 -6.29 -4.88
CA HIS A 43 8.98 -6.25 -3.44
C HIS A 43 9.75 -4.97 -3.10
N PHE A 44 9.34 -4.31 -2.04
CA PHE A 44 9.92 -3.05 -1.56
C PHE A 44 10.21 -3.16 -0.07
N GLU A 45 11.35 -2.61 0.35
CA GLU A 45 11.57 -2.27 1.75
C GLU A 45 11.16 -0.82 1.96
N VAL A 46 10.22 -0.58 2.88
CA VAL A 46 9.63 0.74 3.11
C VAL A 46 9.65 1.08 4.60
N LEU A 47 10.03 2.31 4.92
CA LEU A 47 9.89 2.87 6.26
C LEU A 47 8.48 3.44 6.41
N TYR A 48 7.62 2.74 7.15
CA TYR A 48 6.24 3.12 7.42
C TYR A 48 6.04 3.62 8.85
N TYR A 49 4.89 4.24 9.08
CA TYR A 49 4.47 4.85 10.32
C TYR A 49 3.17 4.20 10.79
N ARG A 50 3.13 3.86 12.08
CA ARG A 50 1.93 3.37 12.74
C ARG A 50 0.98 4.54 13.02
N LYS A 51 -0.25 4.24 13.44
CA LYS A 51 -1.24 5.25 13.85
C LYS A 51 -0.76 6.16 15.00
N ASN A 52 0.21 5.71 15.80
CA ASN A 52 0.85 6.48 16.86
C ASN A 52 2.20 7.10 16.43
N ASP A 53 2.40 7.27 15.13
CA ASP A 53 3.59 7.86 14.50
C ASP A 53 4.91 7.14 14.77
N LYS A 54 4.88 5.92 15.31
CA LYS A 54 6.09 5.13 15.51
C LYS A 54 6.55 4.50 14.19
N PRO A 55 7.79 4.79 13.74
CA PRO A 55 8.31 4.22 12.50
C PRO A 55 8.57 2.71 12.63
N TYR A 56 8.53 2.00 11.49
CA TYR A 56 8.96 0.61 11.36
C TYR A 56 9.32 0.26 9.91
N HIS A 57 10.29 -0.62 9.74
CA HIS A 57 10.60 -1.21 8.44
C HIS A 57 9.56 -2.27 8.09
N ALA A 58 9.07 -2.21 6.86
CA ALA A 58 8.10 -3.13 6.32
C ALA A 58 8.56 -3.63 4.96
N PHE A 59 8.36 -4.93 4.71
CA PHE A 59 8.43 -5.48 3.36
C PHE A 59 7.04 -5.41 2.75
N PHE A 60 6.92 -4.65 1.66
CA PHE A 60 5.68 -4.46 0.93
C PHE A 60 5.77 -5.13 -0.44
N CYS A 61 4.80 -5.97 -0.76
CA CYS A 61 4.70 -6.61 -2.06
C CYS A 61 3.49 -6.04 -2.81
N THR A 62 3.73 -5.51 -4.00
CA THR A 62 2.63 -5.16 -4.91
C THR A 62 2.23 -6.44 -5.61
N SER A 63 1.13 -7.09 -5.24
CA SER A 63 0.60 -8.19 -6.04
C SER A 63 -0.82 -7.84 -6.47
N GLN A 64 -1.04 -7.82 -7.79
CA GLN A 64 -2.36 -7.65 -8.37
C GLN A 64 -2.82 -9.00 -8.90
N HIS A 65 -3.67 -9.69 -8.14
CA HIS A 65 -4.44 -10.78 -8.71
C HIS A 65 -5.64 -10.14 -9.41
N GLN A 66 -5.57 -10.00 -10.73
CA GLN A 66 -6.70 -9.56 -11.56
C GLN A 66 -7.76 -10.66 -11.58
N ASN A 67 -8.56 -10.76 -10.52
CA ASN A 67 -9.83 -11.46 -10.62
C ASN A 67 -10.79 -10.51 -11.33
N PRO A 68 -11.31 -10.84 -12.52
CA PRO A 68 -12.33 -10.03 -13.16
C PRO A 68 -13.54 -9.98 -12.23
N VAL A 69 -13.83 -8.79 -11.68
CA VAL A 69 -15.11 -8.54 -11.02
C VAL A 69 -16.16 -8.59 -12.11
N LYS A 70 -16.89 -9.71 -12.20
CA LYS A 70 -18.06 -9.82 -13.08
C LYS A 70 -19.09 -8.78 -12.60
N SER A 71 -19.11 -7.63 -13.24
CA SER A 71 -20.20 -6.66 -13.09
C SER A 71 -21.42 -7.23 -13.81
N ASN A 72 -22.33 -7.84 -13.06
CA ASN A 72 -23.64 -8.20 -13.59
C ASN A 72 -24.46 -6.91 -13.68
N LYS A 73 -24.53 -6.32 -14.87
CA LYS A 73 -25.46 -5.22 -15.15
C LYS A 73 -26.87 -5.80 -15.18
N GLY A 74 -27.65 -5.52 -14.14
CA GLY A 74 -29.10 -5.69 -14.13
C GLY A 74 -29.79 -4.42 -14.64
#